data_AF-A0A0Q7AMT7-F1
#
_entry.id   AF-A0A0Q7AMT7-F1
#
_cell.length_a   1.000
_cell.length_b   1.000
_cell.length_c   1.000
_cell.angle_alpha   90.00
_cell.angle_beta   90.00
_cell.angle_gamma   90.00
#
_symmetry.space_group_name_H-M   'P 1'
#
loop_
_entity.id
_entity.type
_entity.pdbx_description
1 polymer ?
#
loop_
_entity_poly.entity_id
_entity_poly.type
_entity_poly.pdbx_seq_one_letter_code
_entity_poly.pdbx_strand_id
1 'polypeptide(L)'
;MRFAKVFDFSKKQYDIEHALMLHADSFVVMPAAAIYEKERLEEFEEVSKKCHIYLIGLTPRVFLEEVEQAGQMALIKFKVGDNPVVVKSRLPEGSTLVKEDQLFRVLGKDGEEHGIDDVDMAQAIKQVHPVHFDVLYIGQAYGKAGERAALDRLEKHETLQKISLQIGAPPGKQLTVLLLEVISANRMLTMFNPFAKDLSSGTERIRAGIDKLYGTTEKERVALYEASLIRYFQPRYNKDFKDSFPSTDMKVLKDCYDKDFSSIIAEINFDDLPWDLKSEQVPAAQSHIAKHSLHTAEERSMFFSS
;
A
#
# COMPACT_ATOMS: atom_id res chain seq x y z
N MET A 1 -15.94 12.07 -29.29
CA MET A 1 -14.99 13.14 -28.94
C MET A 1 -15.65 14.03 -27.89
N ARG A 2 -15.52 13.70 -26.60
CA ARG A 2 -16.12 14.50 -25.51
C ARG A 2 -15.10 15.58 -25.12
N PHE A 3 -15.53 16.82 -25.21
CA PHE A 3 -14.76 18.00 -24.82
C PHE A 3 -14.21 17.85 -23.40
N ALA A 4 -12.88 17.96 -23.25
CA ALA A 4 -12.26 18.21 -21.97
C ALA A 4 -12.84 19.52 -21.41
N LYS A 5 -13.32 19.50 -20.16
CA LYS A 5 -13.56 20.74 -19.42
C LYS A 5 -12.26 21.54 -19.44
N VAL A 6 -12.24 22.66 -20.14
CA VAL A 6 -11.13 23.62 -20.05
C VAL A 6 -11.12 24.12 -18.60
N PHE A 7 -10.07 23.78 -17.86
CA PHE A 7 -9.86 24.29 -16.52
C PHE A 7 -9.63 25.81 -16.61
N ASP A 8 -10.55 26.59 -16.06
CA ASP A 8 -10.46 28.04 -16.03
C ASP A 8 -9.58 28.50 -14.85
N PHE A 9 -8.31 28.77 -15.15
CA PHE A 9 -7.31 29.20 -14.16
C PHE A 9 -7.52 30.64 -13.67
N SER A 10 -8.31 31.46 -14.37
CA SER A 10 -8.53 32.87 -14.03
C SER A 10 -9.45 33.09 -12.82
N LYS A 11 -10.23 32.07 -12.44
CA LYS A 11 -11.16 32.14 -11.31
C LYS A 11 -10.55 31.77 -9.97
N LYS A 12 -9.30 31.31 -9.97
CA LYS A 12 -8.59 30.78 -8.81
C LYS A 12 -8.12 31.90 -7.89
N GLN A 13 -8.18 31.66 -6.58
CA GLN A 13 -7.86 32.68 -5.59
C GLN A 13 -6.36 32.96 -5.54
N TYR A 14 -5.52 31.92 -5.45
CA TYR A 14 -4.08 32.06 -5.22
C TYR A 14 -3.24 31.54 -6.39
N ASP A 15 -2.07 32.16 -6.53
CA ASP A 15 -1.06 31.85 -7.53
C ASP A 15 -0.23 30.61 -7.17
N ILE A 16 -0.04 30.36 -5.88
CA ILE A 16 0.68 29.21 -5.34
C ILE A 16 -0.26 28.34 -4.51
N GLU A 17 -0.29 27.05 -4.84
CA GLU A 17 -1.03 26.04 -4.09
C GLU A 17 -0.17 24.79 -3.90
N HIS A 18 -0.20 24.24 -2.68
CA HIS A 18 0.57 23.07 -2.31
C HIS A 18 -0.32 21.86 -2.02
N ALA A 19 0.15 20.68 -2.38
CA ALA A 19 -0.36 19.39 -1.95
C ALA A 19 0.74 18.63 -1.23
N LEU A 20 0.42 18.07 -0.05
CA LEU A 20 1.34 17.19 0.67
C LEU A 20 1.15 15.77 0.14
N MET A 21 2.22 15.18 -0.35
CA MET A 21 2.23 13.83 -0.92
C MET A 21 3.05 12.90 -0.03
N LEU A 22 2.38 11.86 0.43
CA LEU A 22 2.88 10.81 1.31
C LEU A 22 2.90 9.48 0.53
N HIS A 23 3.95 8.70 0.68
CA HIS A 23 4.07 7.41 0.01
C HIS A 23 4.75 6.39 0.94
N ALA A 24 4.48 5.12 0.69
CA ALA A 24 5.24 4.03 1.27
C ALA A 24 6.44 3.70 0.36
N ASP A 25 7.60 3.40 0.96
CA ASP A 25 8.84 3.12 0.24
C ASP A 25 9.20 1.63 0.25
N SER A 26 8.85 0.94 1.33
CA SER A 26 9.06 -0.48 1.50
C SER A 26 7.85 -1.13 2.16
N PHE A 27 7.77 -2.46 2.04
CA PHE A 27 6.72 -3.23 2.65
C PHE A 27 7.20 -4.61 3.12
N VAL A 28 6.41 -5.21 4.00
CA VAL A 28 6.53 -6.62 4.36
C VAL A 28 5.15 -7.25 4.27
N VAL A 29 5.05 -8.40 3.60
CA VAL A 29 3.82 -9.20 3.54
C VAL A 29 4.01 -10.51 4.29
N MET A 30 3.01 -10.91 5.06
CA MET A 30 3.02 -12.20 5.74
C MET A 30 1.60 -12.69 6.05
N PRO A 31 1.37 -14.02 6.10
CA PRO A 31 0.16 -14.55 6.73
C PRO A 31 0.05 -14.04 8.17
N ALA A 32 -1.16 -13.71 8.63
CA ALA A 32 -1.35 -13.17 9.97
C ALA A 32 -0.90 -14.14 11.09
N ALA A 33 -0.91 -15.45 10.82
CA ALA A 33 -0.40 -16.46 11.76
C ALA A 33 1.12 -16.35 11.99
N ALA A 34 1.88 -15.88 11.00
CA ALA A 34 3.34 -15.77 11.08
C ALA A 34 3.82 -14.70 12.08
N ILE A 35 2.93 -13.81 12.54
CA ILE A 35 3.23 -12.83 13.61
C ILE A 35 3.66 -13.52 14.91
N TYR A 36 3.30 -14.80 15.10
CA TYR A 36 3.65 -15.58 16.29
C TYR A 36 4.88 -16.49 16.08
N GLU A 37 5.45 -16.53 14.88
CA GLU A 37 6.60 -17.36 14.50
C GLU A 37 7.89 -16.53 14.57
N LYS A 38 8.46 -16.38 15.78
CA LYS A 38 9.60 -15.46 16.03
C LYS A 38 10.78 -15.65 15.08
N GLU A 39 11.17 -16.89 14.81
CA GLU A 39 12.28 -17.24 13.92
C GLU A 39 12.09 -16.68 12.51
N ARG A 40 10.85 -16.68 12.01
CA ARG A 40 10.52 -16.18 10.68
C ARG A 40 10.46 -14.65 10.61
N LEU A 41 10.25 -13.99 11.74
CA LEU A 41 10.24 -12.53 11.82
C LEU A 41 11.65 -11.92 11.78
N GLU A 42 12.68 -12.69 12.15
CA GLU A 42 14.08 -12.24 12.10
C GLU A 42 14.51 -11.88 10.67
N GLU A 43 14.00 -12.61 9.65
CA GLU A 43 14.26 -12.35 8.23
C GLU A 43 13.77 -10.96 7.77
N PHE A 44 12.74 -10.43 8.43
CA PHE A 44 12.11 -9.16 8.08
C PHE A 44 12.34 -8.08 9.13
N GLU A 45 13.20 -8.30 10.13
CA GLU A 45 13.32 -7.43 11.29
C GLU A 45 13.76 -6.01 10.90
N GLU A 46 14.71 -5.88 9.97
CA GLU A 46 15.24 -4.60 9.51
C GLU A 46 14.18 -3.69 8.87
N VAL A 47 13.26 -4.27 8.09
CA VAL A 47 12.20 -3.53 7.37
C VAL A 47 10.98 -3.36 8.26
N SER A 48 10.56 -4.41 8.96
CA SER A 48 9.35 -4.40 9.80
C SER A 48 9.45 -3.42 10.97
N LYS A 49 10.65 -3.17 11.51
CA LYS A 49 10.88 -2.13 12.53
C LYS A 49 10.62 -0.71 12.04
N LYS A 50 10.76 -0.47 10.74
CA LYS A 50 10.52 0.83 10.10
C LYS A 50 9.06 0.98 9.65
N CYS A 51 8.32 -0.12 9.62
CA CYS A 51 6.92 -0.12 9.23
C CYS A 51 6.03 0.39 10.37
N HIS A 52 5.33 1.49 10.12
CA HIS A 52 4.44 2.12 11.09
C HIS A 52 2.96 2.04 10.68
N ILE A 53 2.67 1.56 9.47
CA ILE A 53 1.33 1.34 8.96
C ILE A 53 1.15 -0.14 8.69
N TYR A 54 -0.02 -0.68 9.02
CA TYR A 54 -0.37 -2.05 8.69
C TYR A 54 -1.79 -2.13 8.13
N LEU A 55 -1.94 -2.99 7.13
CA LEU A 55 -3.19 -3.37 6.51
C LEU A 55 -3.47 -4.83 6.89
N ILE A 56 -4.69 -5.12 7.31
CA ILE A 56 -5.18 -6.48 7.53
C ILE A 56 -6.20 -6.76 6.43
N GLY A 57 -6.04 -7.87 5.73
CA GLY A 57 -6.93 -8.24 4.64
C GLY A 57 -6.95 -9.73 4.37
N LEU A 58 -7.76 -10.13 3.38
CA LEU A 58 -7.83 -11.51 2.91
C LEU A 58 -7.13 -11.67 1.58
N THR A 59 -6.31 -12.72 1.48
CA THR A 59 -5.73 -13.20 0.22
C THR A 59 -6.16 -14.64 -0.02
N PRO A 60 -6.15 -15.13 -1.27
CA PRO A 60 -6.29 -16.56 -1.51
C PRO A 60 -5.06 -17.30 -0.95
N ARG A 61 -5.29 -18.51 -0.44
CA ARG A 61 -4.21 -19.44 -0.13
C ARG A 61 -3.63 -19.96 -1.44
N VAL A 62 -2.31 -20.01 -1.53
CA VAL A 62 -1.60 -20.58 -2.69
C VAL A 62 -0.91 -21.85 -2.20
N PHE A 63 -1.24 -22.96 -2.84
CA PHE A 63 -0.58 -24.25 -2.58
C PHE A 63 0.04 -24.77 -3.87
N LEU A 64 1.29 -25.20 -3.80
CA LEU A 64 1.91 -25.94 -4.89
C LEU A 64 1.33 -27.37 -4.89
N GLU A 65 0.74 -27.80 -6.01
CA GLU A 65 0.19 -29.15 -6.16
C GLU A 65 1.17 -30.06 -6.90
N GLU A 66 1.72 -29.58 -8.02
CA GLU A 66 2.54 -30.42 -8.89
C GLU A 66 3.51 -29.56 -9.71
N VAL A 67 4.68 -30.10 -10.01
CA VAL A 67 5.61 -29.53 -10.98
C VAL A 67 6.00 -30.62 -11.98
N GLU A 68 5.81 -30.32 -13.25
CA GLU A 68 6.16 -31.22 -14.35
C GLU A 68 7.15 -30.54 -15.29
N GLN A 69 8.16 -31.26 -15.76
CA GLN A 69 9.05 -30.79 -16.80
C GLN A 69 8.55 -31.23 -18.18
N ALA A 70 8.35 -30.27 -19.08
CA ALA A 70 7.99 -30.48 -20.48
C ALA A 70 9.10 -29.87 -21.37
N GLY A 71 10.13 -30.67 -21.67
CA GLY A 71 11.31 -30.19 -22.39
C GLY A 71 12.09 -29.14 -21.59
N GLN A 72 12.20 -27.92 -22.12
CA GLN A 72 12.86 -26.79 -21.45
C GLN A 72 11.89 -25.94 -20.60
N MET A 73 10.67 -26.42 -20.37
CA MET A 73 9.67 -25.70 -19.58
C MET A 73 9.33 -26.49 -18.31
N ALA A 74 9.17 -25.79 -17.19
CA ALA A 74 8.47 -26.30 -16.01
C ALA A 74 7.01 -25.82 -16.05
N LEU A 75 6.09 -26.76 -15.92
CA LEU A 75 4.66 -26.52 -15.70
C LEU A 75 4.40 -26.67 -14.21
N ILE A 76 4.13 -25.56 -13.54
CA ILE A 76 3.97 -25.47 -12.09
C ILE A 76 2.48 -25.29 -11.82
N LYS A 77 1.82 -26.31 -11.25
CA LYS A 77 0.41 -26.32 -10.92
C LYS A 77 0.22 -25.86 -9.48
N PHE A 78 -0.53 -24.78 -9.32
CA PHE A 78 -0.92 -24.22 -8.04
C PHE A 78 -2.42 -24.37 -7.83
N LYS A 79 -2.84 -24.50 -6.58
CA LYS A 79 -4.20 -24.23 -6.13
C LYS A 79 -4.25 -22.86 -5.48
N VAL A 80 -4.89 -21.91 -6.16
CA VAL A 80 -5.09 -20.53 -5.71
C VAL A 80 -6.52 -20.37 -5.22
N GLY A 81 -6.69 -20.45 -3.90
CA GLY A 81 -7.98 -20.64 -3.26
C GLY A 81 -8.61 -21.97 -3.67
N ASP A 82 -9.68 -21.91 -4.45
CA ASP A 82 -10.36 -23.10 -5.01
C ASP A 82 -10.05 -23.29 -6.51
N ASN A 83 -9.26 -22.40 -7.12
CA ASN A 83 -8.97 -22.43 -8.55
C ASN A 83 -7.62 -23.10 -8.83
N PRO A 84 -7.55 -24.11 -9.71
CA PRO A 84 -6.29 -24.59 -10.24
C PRO A 84 -5.70 -23.55 -11.21
N VAL A 85 -4.41 -23.27 -11.06
CA VAL A 85 -3.66 -22.30 -11.87
C VAL A 85 -2.36 -22.95 -12.33
N VAL A 86 -2.02 -22.81 -13.61
CA VAL A 86 -0.78 -23.37 -14.16
C VAL A 86 0.12 -22.23 -14.62
N VAL A 87 1.30 -22.14 -14.02
CA VAL A 87 2.37 -21.23 -14.40
C VAL A 87 3.40 -21.96 -15.23
N LYS A 88 3.97 -21.29 -16.23
CA LYS A 88 5.05 -21.81 -17.06
C LYS A 88 6.32 -21.05 -16.75
N SER A 89 7.38 -21.76 -16.35
CA SER A 89 8.71 -21.19 -16.18
C SER A 89 9.69 -21.84 -17.15
N ARG A 90 10.61 -21.06 -17.72
CA ARG A 90 11.67 -21.60 -18.59
C ARG A 90 12.82 -22.09 -17.73
N LEU A 91 13.21 -23.34 -17.93
CA LEU A 91 14.33 -23.95 -17.24
C LEU A 91 15.65 -23.63 -17.96
N PRO A 92 16.79 -23.49 -17.26
CA PRO A 92 18.11 -23.41 -17.87
C PRO A 92 18.36 -24.59 -18.83
N GLU A 93 19.12 -24.36 -19.90
CA GLU A 93 19.34 -25.41 -20.90
C GLU A 93 20.10 -26.62 -20.30
N GLY A 94 19.55 -27.82 -20.50
CA GLY A 94 20.07 -29.08 -19.95
C GLY A 94 19.92 -29.23 -18.44
N SER A 95 19.08 -28.41 -17.82
CA SER A 95 18.65 -28.66 -16.45
C SER A 95 17.55 -29.71 -16.36
N THR A 96 17.47 -30.36 -15.21
CA THR A 96 16.47 -31.39 -14.89
C THR A 96 15.76 -31.05 -13.59
N LEU A 97 14.44 -31.16 -13.60
CA LEU A 97 13.62 -31.05 -12.40
C LEU A 97 13.75 -32.32 -11.57
N VAL A 98 14.15 -32.17 -10.31
CA VAL A 98 14.23 -33.27 -9.35
C VAL A 98 13.30 -32.96 -8.18
N LYS A 99 12.57 -33.99 -7.75
CA LYS A 99 11.72 -33.95 -6.56
C LYS A 99 12.41 -34.74 -5.45
N GLU A 100 12.83 -34.06 -4.39
CA GLU A 100 13.33 -34.68 -3.16
C GLU A 100 12.33 -34.36 -2.04
N ASP A 101 11.74 -35.42 -1.46
CA ASP A 101 10.64 -35.34 -0.50
C ASP A 101 9.44 -34.50 -1.01
N GLN A 102 9.32 -33.27 -0.53
CA GLN A 102 8.27 -32.29 -0.86
C GLN A 102 8.82 -31.03 -1.53
N LEU A 103 10.13 -30.98 -1.80
CA LEU A 103 10.81 -29.85 -2.42
C LEU A 103 11.14 -30.17 -3.88
N PHE A 104 10.90 -29.20 -4.75
CA PHE A 104 11.30 -29.26 -6.14
C PHE A 104 12.59 -28.47 -6.31
N ARG A 105 13.57 -29.07 -6.97
CA ARG A 105 14.86 -28.45 -7.30
C ARG A 105 15.12 -28.54 -8.78
N VAL A 106 15.78 -27.52 -9.33
CA VAL A 106 16.25 -27.52 -10.71
C VAL A 106 17.75 -27.76 -10.69
N LEU A 107 18.20 -28.92 -11.19
CA LEU A 107 19.62 -29.25 -11.30
C LEU A 107 20.16 -28.85 -12.67
N GLY A 108 21.17 -28.00 -12.72
CA GLY A 108 21.89 -27.63 -13.94
C GLY A 108 22.85 -28.72 -14.42
N LYS A 109 23.47 -28.50 -15.60
CA LYS A 109 24.40 -29.47 -16.23
C LYS A 109 25.61 -29.82 -15.36
N ASP A 110 26.04 -28.88 -14.52
CA ASP A 110 27.24 -29.02 -13.68
C ASP A 110 26.91 -29.41 -12.23
N GLY A 111 25.65 -29.77 -11.94
CA GLY A 111 25.16 -30.06 -10.59
C GLY A 111 24.84 -28.82 -9.75
N GLU A 112 24.84 -27.63 -10.35
CA GLU A 112 24.36 -26.40 -9.71
C GLU A 112 22.85 -26.47 -9.46
N GLU A 113 22.42 -26.06 -8.26
CA GLU A 113 21.00 -25.98 -7.89
C GLU A 113 20.47 -24.57 -8.19
N HIS A 114 19.36 -24.53 -8.93
CA HIS A 114 18.59 -23.30 -9.16
C HIS A 114 17.27 -23.40 -8.40
N GLY A 115 17.02 -22.41 -7.53
CA GLY A 115 15.71 -22.21 -6.90
C GLY A 115 14.74 -21.53 -7.87
N ILE A 116 13.46 -21.65 -7.58
CA ILE A 116 12.43 -20.80 -8.19
C ILE A 116 12.08 -19.74 -7.15
N ASP A 117 12.34 -18.46 -7.42
CA ASP A 117 12.09 -17.36 -6.49
C ASP A 117 10.58 -17.21 -6.19
N ASP A 118 10.22 -17.10 -4.92
CA ASP A 118 8.83 -16.93 -4.45
C ASP A 118 8.18 -15.65 -5.01
N VAL A 119 8.95 -14.56 -5.18
CA VAL A 119 8.46 -13.29 -5.73
C VAL A 119 8.12 -13.47 -7.21
N ASP A 120 9.00 -14.10 -7.97
CA ASP A 120 8.77 -14.40 -9.39
C ASP A 120 7.55 -15.29 -9.58
N MET A 121 7.33 -16.25 -8.69
CA MET A 121 6.15 -17.12 -8.72
C MET A 121 4.87 -16.38 -8.41
N ALA A 122 4.87 -15.52 -7.40
CA ALA A 122 3.67 -14.75 -7.08
C ALA A 122 3.29 -13.81 -8.22
N GLN A 123 4.28 -13.16 -8.86
CA GLN A 123 4.06 -12.35 -10.07
C GLN A 123 3.56 -13.19 -11.25
N ALA A 124 4.16 -14.37 -11.48
CA ALA A 124 3.74 -15.25 -12.57
C ALA A 124 2.31 -15.79 -12.37
N ILE A 125 1.90 -16.11 -11.13
CA ILE A 125 0.51 -16.45 -10.80
C ILE A 125 -0.41 -15.26 -11.12
N LYS A 126 -0.06 -14.05 -10.66
CA LYS A 126 -0.84 -12.83 -10.90
C LYS A 126 -1.10 -12.57 -12.39
N GLN A 127 -0.12 -12.84 -13.25
CA GLN A 127 -0.24 -12.66 -14.70
C GLN A 127 -1.29 -13.57 -15.36
N VAL A 128 -1.49 -14.77 -14.83
CA VAL A 128 -2.44 -15.76 -15.40
C VAL A 128 -3.75 -15.87 -14.62
N HIS A 129 -3.76 -15.40 -13.37
CA HIS A 129 -4.91 -15.45 -12.48
C HIS A 129 -4.95 -14.21 -11.57
N PRO A 130 -5.97 -13.34 -11.67
CA PRO A 130 -6.07 -12.17 -10.81
C PRO A 130 -6.11 -12.53 -9.32
N VAL A 131 -5.08 -12.10 -8.58
CA VAL A 131 -4.97 -12.29 -7.13
C VAL A 131 -5.23 -10.96 -6.44
N HIS A 132 -6.11 -10.97 -5.44
CA HIS A 132 -6.51 -9.76 -4.72
C HIS A 132 -6.20 -9.85 -3.24
N PHE A 133 -5.93 -8.70 -2.64
CA PHE A 133 -6.02 -8.48 -1.20
C PHE A 133 -7.24 -7.63 -0.88
N ASP A 134 -8.19 -8.25 -0.19
CA ASP A 134 -9.38 -7.58 0.32
C ASP A 134 -9.01 -6.79 1.58
N VAL A 135 -8.84 -5.47 1.48
CA VAL A 135 -8.51 -4.60 2.62
C VAL A 135 -9.69 -4.54 3.60
N LEU A 136 -9.47 -5.04 4.82
CA LEU A 136 -10.50 -5.13 5.85
C LEU A 136 -10.29 -4.13 6.99
N TYR A 137 -9.03 -3.81 7.28
CA TYR A 137 -8.64 -2.86 8.31
C TYR A 137 -7.31 -2.21 7.98
N ILE A 138 -7.16 -0.95 8.36
CA ILE A 138 -5.92 -0.17 8.26
C ILE A 138 -5.66 0.43 9.64
N GLY A 139 -4.43 0.34 10.11
CA GLY A 139 -4.03 0.97 11.36
C GLY A 139 -2.58 1.41 11.35
N GLN A 140 -2.24 2.27 12.29
CA GLN A 140 -0.85 2.64 12.57
C GLN A 140 -0.31 1.97 13.84
N ALA A 141 0.99 1.81 13.94
CA ALA A 141 1.69 1.68 15.21
C ALA A 141 2.78 2.75 15.24
N TYR A 142 2.67 3.67 16.20
CA TYR A 142 3.67 4.70 16.39
C TYR A 142 3.82 4.98 17.88
N GLY A 143 5.03 4.82 18.40
CA GLY A 143 5.38 5.07 19.80
C GLY A 143 5.45 6.56 20.14
N LYS A 144 5.90 6.90 21.36
CA LYS A 144 6.16 8.30 21.77
C LYS A 144 7.32 8.93 20.98
N ALA A 145 8.24 8.13 20.47
CA ALA A 145 9.46 8.48 19.74
C ALA A 145 9.77 7.47 18.59
N GLY A 146 8.75 6.84 18.00
CA GLY A 146 8.95 5.81 16.97
C GLY A 146 9.39 4.44 17.52
N GLU A 147 9.38 4.24 18.84
CA GLU A 147 9.90 3.03 19.48
C GLU A 147 9.02 1.78 19.32
N ARG A 148 7.86 1.91 18.66
CA ARG A 148 6.93 0.80 18.45
C ARG A 148 6.74 0.57 16.97
N ALA A 149 7.14 -0.60 16.52
CA ALA A 149 6.88 -1.07 15.17
C ALA A 149 5.44 -1.57 15.03
N ALA A 150 4.97 -1.68 13.79
CA ALA A 150 3.67 -2.29 13.48
C ALA A 150 3.51 -3.69 14.08
N LEU A 151 4.58 -4.49 14.07
CA LEU A 151 4.57 -5.85 14.63
C LEU A 151 4.33 -5.88 16.14
N ASP A 152 4.96 -5.00 16.92
CA ASP A 152 4.80 -4.93 18.39
C ASP A 152 3.33 -4.69 18.79
N ARG A 153 2.63 -3.91 17.98
CA ARG A 153 1.20 -3.63 18.18
C ARG A 153 0.34 -4.82 17.76
N LEU A 154 0.69 -5.49 16.67
CA LEU A 154 -0.06 -6.60 16.07
C LEU A 154 -0.07 -7.87 16.94
N GLU A 155 1.04 -8.19 17.61
CA GLU A 155 1.16 -9.38 18.47
C GLU A 155 0.06 -9.43 19.55
N LYS A 156 -0.33 -8.26 20.08
CA LYS A 156 -1.33 -8.09 21.14
C LYS A 156 -2.62 -7.45 20.65
N HIS A 157 -2.86 -7.41 19.34
CA HIS A 157 -3.91 -6.57 18.76
C HIS A 157 -5.29 -7.21 18.83
N GLU A 158 -6.14 -6.69 19.73
CA GLU A 158 -7.53 -7.12 19.85
C GLU A 158 -8.30 -7.04 18.51
N THR A 159 -8.03 -6.07 17.65
CA THR A 159 -8.76 -5.93 16.39
C THR A 159 -8.43 -7.06 15.42
N LEU A 160 -7.17 -7.50 15.34
CA LEU A 160 -6.79 -8.63 14.48
C LEU A 160 -7.49 -9.91 14.97
N GLN A 161 -7.50 -10.13 16.29
CA GLN A 161 -8.22 -11.24 16.91
C GLN A 161 -9.73 -11.18 16.65
N LYS A 162 -10.36 -10.01 16.82
CA LYS A 162 -11.78 -9.78 16.52
C LYS A 162 -12.12 -10.07 15.06
N ILE A 163 -11.30 -9.58 14.12
CA ILE A 163 -11.48 -9.84 12.68
C ILE A 163 -11.37 -11.34 12.40
N SER A 164 -10.36 -12.02 12.95
CA SER A 164 -10.16 -13.46 12.81
C SER A 164 -11.38 -14.26 13.31
N LEU A 165 -11.92 -13.88 14.47
CA LEU A 165 -13.12 -14.52 15.04
C LEU A 165 -14.40 -14.24 14.24
N GLN A 166 -14.57 -13.03 13.70
CA GLN A 166 -15.80 -12.64 12.99
C GLN A 166 -15.87 -13.18 11.56
N ILE A 167 -14.72 -13.24 10.87
CA ILE A 167 -14.64 -13.76 9.50
C ILE A 167 -14.56 -15.28 9.50
N GLY A 168 -13.97 -15.87 10.54
CA GLY A 168 -13.64 -17.28 10.58
C GLY A 168 -12.54 -17.63 9.59
N ALA A 169 -12.52 -18.89 9.14
CA ALA A 169 -11.60 -19.39 8.12
C ALA A 169 -12.34 -19.59 6.79
N PRO A 170 -12.55 -18.52 5.99
CA PRO A 170 -13.21 -18.64 4.70
C PRO A 170 -12.44 -19.65 3.82
N PRO A 171 -13.14 -20.60 3.15
CA PRO A 171 -12.51 -21.58 2.28
C PRO A 171 -11.60 -20.91 1.26
N GLY A 172 -10.43 -21.49 1.04
CA GLY A 172 -9.47 -21.00 0.06
C GLY A 172 -8.84 -19.63 0.37
N LYS A 173 -9.15 -18.99 1.50
CA LYS A 173 -8.57 -17.68 1.88
C LYS A 173 -7.81 -17.73 3.20
N GLN A 174 -6.97 -16.74 3.41
CA GLN A 174 -6.24 -16.53 4.64
C GLN A 174 -6.19 -15.05 5.01
N LEU A 175 -6.07 -14.77 6.30
CA LEU A 175 -5.73 -13.43 6.76
C LEU A 175 -4.25 -13.15 6.49
N THR A 176 -3.99 -12.01 5.89
CA THR A 176 -2.66 -11.53 5.54
C THR A 176 -2.49 -10.13 6.12
N VAL A 177 -1.28 -9.86 6.58
CA VAL A 177 -0.84 -8.54 7.01
C VAL A 177 0.13 -7.99 5.99
N LEU A 178 -0.08 -6.73 5.63
CA LEU A 178 0.83 -5.91 4.86
C LEU A 178 1.30 -4.75 5.72
N LEU A 179 2.60 -4.71 5.98
CA LEU A 179 3.27 -3.65 6.72
C LEU A 179 3.85 -2.65 5.71
N LEU A 180 3.73 -1.36 5.99
CA LEU A 180 4.22 -0.29 5.13
C LEU A 180 5.14 0.65 5.92
N GLU A 181 6.31 0.93 5.36
CA GLU A 181 7.22 1.99 5.81
C GLU A 181 6.87 3.31 5.11
N VAL A 182 6.47 4.31 5.89
CA VAL A 182 6.19 5.67 5.40
C VAL A 182 7.42 6.54 5.64
N ILE A 183 8.19 6.82 4.59
CA ILE A 183 9.46 7.52 4.73
C ILE A 183 9.32 9.03 4.98
N SER A 184 10.43 9.64 5.41
CA SER A 184 10.57 11.05 5.76
C SER A 184 10.74 12.01 4.59
N ALA A 185 10.99 11.50 3.37
CA ALA A 185 11.03 12.32 2.17
C ALA A 185 9.60 12.68 1.74
N ASN A 186 8.94 13.56 2.50
CA ASN A 186 7.70 14.18 2.06
C ASN A 186 7.89 14.71 0.65
N ARG A 187 6.90 14.51 -0.20
CA ARG A 187 6.85 15.15 -1.51
C ARG A 187 5.84 16.27 -1.41
N MET A 188 6.13 17.40 -2.05
CA MET A 188 5.18 18.48 -2.18
C MET A 188 4.96 18.73 -3.66
N LEU A 189 3.69 18.69 -4.06
CA LEU A 189 3.27 19.13 -5.37
C LEU A 189 2.92 20.61 -5.26
N THR A 190 3.58 21.44 -6.07
CA THR A 190 3.32 22.86 -6.13
C THR A 190 2.76 23.20 -7.48
N MET A 191 1.64 23.91 -7.49
CA MET A 191 1.08 24.47 -8.70
C MET A 191 1.31 25.99 -8.72
N PHE A 192 1.79 26.48 -9.85
CA PHE A 192 1.98 27.91 -10.13
C PHE A 192 0.90 28.38 -11.12
N ASN A 193 0.15 29.40 -10.75
CA ASN A 193 -0.91 29.97 -11.55
C ASN A 193 -0.73 31.50 -11.71
N PRO A 194 -0.15 31.96 -12.83
CA PRO A 194 0.06 33.39 -13.05
C PRO A 194 -1.24 34.18 -13.33
N PHE A 195 -2.38 33.49 -13.45
CA PHE A 195 -3.69 34.09 -13.73
C PHE A 195 -4.59 34.17 -12.49
N ALA A 196 -4.08 33.88 -11.30
CA ALA A 196 -4.86 33.93 -10.07
C ALA A 196 -5.27 35.36 -9.68
N LYS A 197 -6.32 35.47 -8.86
CA LYS A 197 -6.83 36.75 -8.34
C LYS A 197 -5.83 37.43 -7.40
N ASP A 198 -5.15 36.66 -6.57
CA ASP A 198 -4.11 37.12 -5.65
C ASP A 198 -2.75 36.57 -6.09
N LEU A 199 -1.85 37.48 -6.47
CA LEU A 199 -0.45 37.22 -6.79
C LEU A 199 0.51 37.76 -5.70
N SER A 200 -0.03 38.31 -4.62
CA SER A 200 0.74 39.04 -3.60
C SER A 200 1.28 38.13 -2.49
N SER A 201 0.68 36.96 -2.30
CA SER A 201 1.00 36.02 -1.21
C SER A 201 1.90 34.85 -1.62
N GLY A 202 2.34 34.79 -2.89
CA GLY A 202 3.08 33.64 -3.41
C GLY A 202 4.39 33.34 -2.68
N THR A 203 5.13 34.37 -2.24
CA THR A 203 6.40 34.17 -1.52
C THR A 203 6.19 33.53 -0.14
N GLU A 204 5.20 34.02 0.61
CA GLU A 204 4.84 33.50 1.93
C GLU A 204 4.31 32.07 1.82
N ARG A 205 3.50 31.78 0.79
CA ARG A 205 2.98 30.44 0.50
C ARG A 205 4.09 29.44 0.23
N ILE A 206 5.06 29.81 -0.62
CA ILE A 206 6.23 28.96 -0.90
C ILE A 206 7.00 28.66 0.39
N ARG A 207 7.24 29.66 1.24
CA ARG A 207 7.91 29.47 2.53
C ARG A 207 7.13 28.50 3.42
N ALA A 208 5.82 28.70 3.56
CA ALA A 208 4.95 27.79 4.33
C ALA A 208 4.98 26.36 3.78
N GLY A 209 4.99 26.19 2.44
CA GLY A 209 5.17 24.91 1.78
C GLY A 209 6.48 24.22 2.15
N ILE A 210 7.59 24.94 2.07
CA ILE A 210 8.93 24.45 2.44
C ILE A 210 8.99 24.10 3.93
N ASP A 211 8.45 24.95 4.80
CA ASP A 211 8.39 24.71 6.24
C ASP A 211 7.57 23.46 6.58
N LYS A 212 6.47 23.20 5.84
CA LYS A 212 5.72 21.94 5.97
C LYS A 212 6.58 20.76 5.51
N LEU A 213 7.15 20.85 4.32
CA LEU A 213 7.90 19.78 3.67
C LEU A 213 8.97 19.21 4.61
N TYR A 214 9.77 20.09 5.22
CA TYR A 214 10.86 19.72 6.12
C TYR A 214 10.43 19.62 7.60
N GLY A 215 9.34 20.27 8.00
CA GLY A 215 8.85 20.29 9.38
C GLY A 215 7.80 19.23 9.73
N THR A 216 7.28 18.47 8.76
CA THR A 216 6.27 17.43 9.03
C THR A 216 6.93 16.25 9.74
N THR A 217 6.55 16.06 11.01
CA THR A 217 7.07 14.99 11.86
C THR A 217 6.65 13.62 11.36
N GLU A 218 7.38 12.57 11.72
CA GLU A 218 7.02 11.19 11.35
C GLU A 218 5.66 10.78 11.90
N LYS A 219 5.41 11.09 13.17
CA LYS A 219 4.08 10.89 13.79
C LYS A 219 2.96 11.50 12.97
N GLU A 220 3.18 12.71 12.46
CA GLU A 220 2.20 13.38 11.63
C GLU A 220 2.03 12.70 10.26
N ARG A 221 3.13 12.33 9.60
CA ARG A 221 3.08 11.60 8.32
C ARG A 221 2.29 10.29 8.46
N VAL A 222 2.62 9.49 9.46
CA VAL A 222 1.96 8.19 9.71
C VAL A 222 0.46 8.42 9.97
N ALA A 223 0.10 9.39 10.80
CA ALA A 223 -1.31 9.67 11.10
C ALA A 223 -2.10 10.20 9.88
N LEU A 224 -1.49 11.07 9.07
CA LEU A 224 -2.09 11.57 7.84
C LEU A 224 -2.24 10.45 6.80
N TYR A 225 -1.26 9.56 6.69
CA TYR A 225 -1.29 8.43 5.77
C TYR A 225 -2.36 7.41 6.19
N GLU A 226 -2.44 7.04 7.47
CA GLU A 226 -3.49 6.20 8.04
C GLU A 226 -4.88 6.76 7.72
N ALA A 227 -5.15 8.03 8.07
CA ALA A 227 -6.45 8.66 7.86
C ALA A 227 -6.81 8.75 6.37
N SER A 228 -5.83 9.07 5.52
CA SER A 228 -6.03 9.17 4.06
C SER A 228 -6.40 7.82 3.45
N LEU A 229 -5.72 6.73 3.85
CA LEU A 229 -6.01 5.40 3.33
C LEU A 229 -7.33 4.84 3.87
N ILE A 230 -7.67 5.09 5.15
CA ILE A 230 -8.97 4.68 5.72
C ILE A 230 -10.11 5.36 4.97
N ARG A 231 -10.01 6.68 4.71
CA ARG A 231 -11.02 7.41 3.94
C ARG A 231 -11.17 6.88 2.52
N TYR A 232 -10.06 6.52 1.89
CA TYR A 232 -10.04 6.03 0.52
C TYR A 232 -10.60 4.61 0.40
N PHE A 233 -10.01 3.64 1.11
CA PHE A 233 -10.45 2.24 1.04
C PHE A 233 -11.76 1.99 1.77
N GLN A 234 -12.15 2.82 2.72
CA GLN A 234 -13.33 2.62 3.56
C GLN A 234 -13.44 1.18 4.13
N PRO A 235 -12.38 0.65 4.78
CA PRO A 235 -12.37 -0.75 5.20
C PRO A 235 -13.51 -1.07 6.16
N ARG A 236 -13.99 -2.31 6.13
CA ARG A 236 -15.17 -2.75 6.90
C ARG A 236 -15.02 -2.52 8.41
N TYR A 237 -13.82 -2.70 8.97
CA TYR A 237 -13.59 -2.65 10.41
C TYR A 237 -13.04 -1.32 10.92
N ASN A 238 -12.70 -0.37 10.04
CA ASN A 238 -12.41 1.00 10.45
C ASN A 238 -13.70 1.78 10.68
N LYS A 239 -13.74 2.55 11.78
CA LYS A 239 -14.86 3.44 12.12
C LYS A 239 -14.45 4.91 12.04
N ASP A 240 -13.31 5.23 12.63
CA ASP A 240 -12.74 6.58 12.60
C ASP A 240 -12.25 6.93 11.18
N PHE A 241 -12.20 8.22 10.85
CA PHE A 241 -11.76 8.80 9.55
C PHE A 241 -12.56 8.43 8.30
N LYS A 242 -13.29 7.31 8.31
CA LYS A 242 -14.04 6.78 7.16
C LYS A 242 -14.96 7.84 6.53
N ASP A 243 -15.81 8.46 7.35
CA ASP A 243 -16.77 9.46 6.89
C ASP A 243 -16.37 10.90 7.25
N SER A 244 -15.40 11.07 8.16
CA SER A 244 -15.05 12.37 8.74
C SER A 244 -13.78 13.02 8.20
N PHE A 245 -12.89 12.26 7.54
CA PHE A 245 -11.67 12.83 6.98
C PHE A 245 -11.87 13.30 5.54
N PRO A 246 -11.35 14.48 5.14
CA PRO A 246 -10.72 15.51 5.99
C PRO A 246 -11.75 16.40 6.69
N SER A 247 -11.39 16.98 7.84
CA SER A 247 -12.20 18.00 8.55
C SER A 247 -11.31 19.03 9.25
N THR A 248 -11.76 20.29 9.28
CA THR A 248 -11.03 21.44 9.86
C THR A 248 -10.75 21.30 11.35
N ASP A 249 -11.61 20.56 12.07
CA ASP A 249 -11.47 20.37 13.52
C ASP A 249 -10.48 19.25 13.87
N MET A 250 -9.97 18.53 12.87
CA MET A 250 -9.05 17.42 13.10
C MET A 250 -7.65 17.91 13.45
N LYS A 251 -7.20 17.57 14.66
CA LYS A 251 -5.85 17.89 15.14
C LYS A 251 -4.74 17.43 14.20
N VAL A 252 -4.92 16.30 13.52
CA VAL A 252 -3.94 15.75 12.57
C VAL A 252 -3.75 16.65 11.33
N LEU A 253 -4.75 17.48 10.98
CA LEU A 253 -4.72 18.39 9.85
C LEU A 253 -4.35 19.83 10.23
N LYS A 254 -4.24 20.14 11.53
CA LYS A 254 -4.02 21.52 12.01
C LYS A 254 -2.83 22.19 11.32
N ASP A 255 -1.70 21.51 11.25
CA ASP A 255 -0.50 22.08 10.64
C ASP A 255 -0.61 22.20 9.11
N CYS A 256 -1.41 21.34 8.45
CA CYS A 256 -1.74 21.51 7.03
C CYS A 256 -2.61 22.75 6.79
N TYR A 257 -3.58 23.02 7.67
CA TYR A 257 -4.40 24.23 7.60
C TYR A 257 -3.61 25.49 7.95
N ASP A 258 -2.77 25.45 8.99
CA ASP A 258 -1.92 26.57 9.40
C ASP A 258 -0.95 26.98 8.29
N LYS A 259 -0.46 26.01 7.51
CA LYS A 259 0.43 26.23 6.34
C LYS A 259 -0.31 26.28 5.01
N ASP A 260 -1.64 26.33 5.06
CA ASP A 260 -2.53 26.59 3.94
C ASP A 260 -2.40 25.62 2.76
N PHE A 261 -2.24 24.32 3.07
CA PHE A 261 -2.18 23.26 2.07
C PHE A 261 -3.55 22.98 1.46
N SER A 262 -3.60 22.85 0.13
CA SER A 262 -4.85 22.63 -0.60
C SER A 262 -5.34 21.18 -0.53
N SER A 263 -4.44 20.21 -0.41
CA SER A 263 -4.76 18.79 -0.51
C SER A 263 -3.69 17.91 0.15
N ILE A 264 -4.12 16.69 0.49
CA ILE A 264 -3.25 15.59 0.92
C ILE A 264 -3.42 14.44 -0.06
N ILE A 265 -2.30 13.83 -0.42
CA ILE A 265 -2.24 12.67 -1.30
C ILE A 265 -1.47 11.57 -0.58
N ALA A 266 -2.04 10.38 -0.49
CA ALA A 266 -1.39 9.20 0.04
C ALA A 266 -1.36 8.10 -1.04
N GLU A 267 -0.18 7.57 -1.32
CA GLU A 267 0.02 6.60 -2.39
C GLU A 267 0.55 5.26 -1.87
N ILE A 268 -0.05 4.17 -2.37
CA ILE A 268 0.52 2.82 -2.32
C ILE A 268 0.81 2.45 -3.78
N ASN A 269 2.08 2.32 -4.13
CA ASN A 269 2.48 1.96 -5.49
C ASN A 269 3.73 1.08 -5.44
N PHE A 270 3.53 -0.22 -5.61
CA PHE A 270 4.60 -1.22 -5.60
C PHE A 270 4.41 -2.13 -6.82
N ASP A 271 5.44 -2.22 -7.65
CA ASP A 271 5.42 -3.02 -8.88
C ASP A 271 5.52 -4.53 -8.58
N ASP A 272 6.03 -4.87 -7.40
CA ASP A 272 6.35 -6.21 -6.94
C ASP A 272 5.35 -6.79 -5.92
N LEU A 273 4.29 -6.05 -5.58
CA LEU A 273 3.22 -6.61 -4.74
C LEU A 273 2.58 -7.83 -5.42
N PRO A 274 2.43 -8.96 -4.69
CA PRO A 274 1.96 -10.21 -5.27
C PRO A 274 0.45 -10.24 -5.57
N TRP A 275 -0.25 -9.14 -5.29
CA TRP A 275 -1.69 -9.01 -5.43
C TRP A 275 -2.10 -7.57 -5.68
N ASP A 276 -3.27 -7.39 -6.28
CA ASP A 276 -3.93 -6.08 -6.38
C ASP A 276 -4.72 -5.80 -5.11
N LEU A 277 -4.63 -4.58 -4.58
CA LEU A 277 -5.39 -4.17 -3.41
C LEU A 277 -6.80 -3.78 -3.82
N LYS A 278 -7.78 -4.10 -2.98
CA LYS A 278 -9.17 -3.65 -3.18
C LYS A 278 -9.93 -3.55 -1.86
N SER A 279 -11.09 -2.94 -1.90
CA SER A 279 -12.07 -2.98 -0.81
C SER A 279 -13.50 -3.04 -1.38
N GLU A 280 -14.50 -2.94 -0.51
CA GLU A 280 -15.90 -2.81 -0.96
C GLU A 280 -16.15 -1.53 -1.77
N GLN A 281 -15.36 -0.47 -1.55
CA GLN A 281 -15.52 0.85 -2.19
C GLN A 281 -14.50 1.11 -3.30
N VAL A 282 -13.32 0.48 -3.20
CA VAL A 282 -12.21 0.71 -4.14
C VAL A 282 -12.01 -0.54 -4.98
N PRO A 283 -12.04 -0.43 -6.33
CA PRO A 283 -11.80 -1.57 -7.21
C PRO A 283 -10.35 -2.06 -7.10
N ALA A 284 -10.11 -3.29 -7.56
CA ALA A 284 -8.77 -3.86 -7.63
C ALA A 284 -7.83 -3.01 -8.48
N ALA A 285 -6.69 -2.65 -7.91
CA ALA A 285 -5.58 -2.03 -8.63
C ALA A 285 -4.25 -2.36 -7.95
N GLN A 286 -3.18 -2.24 -8.73
CA GLN A 286 -1.80 -2.35 -8.22
C GLN A 286 -1.35 -1.04 -7.56
N SER A 287 -1.78 0.09 -8.11
CA SER A 287 -1.44 1.42 -7.65
C SER A 287 -2.68 2.13 -7.13
N HIS A 288 -2.59 2.70 -5.93
CA HIS A 288 -3.66 3.45 -5.30
C HIS A 288 -3.19 4.84 -4.93
N ILE A 289 -3.94 5.85 -5.37
CA ILE A 289 -3.70 7.26 -5.10
C ILE A 289 -4.91 7.82 -4.36
N ALA A 290 -4.79 7.93 -3.04
CA ALA A 290 -5.82 8.48 -2.17
C ALA A 290 -5.66 9.99 -2.08
N LYS A 291 -6.55 10.72 -2.75
CA LYS A 291 -6.49 12.18 -2.82
C LYS A 291 -7.64 12.85 -2.06
N HIS A 292 -7.28 13.77 -1.16
CA HIS A 292 -8.21 14.48 -0.29
C HIS A 292 -8.01 15.99 -0.39
N SER A 293 -9.04 16.73 -0.78
CA SER A 293 -9.02 18.20 -0.75
C SER A 293 -9.34 18.72 0.65
N LEU A 294 -8.52 19.63 1.16
CA LEU A 294 -8.69 20.16 2.53
C LEU A 294 -9.67 21.33 2.61
N HIS A 295 -10.01 21.91 1.47
CA HIS A 295 -10.93 23.04 1.34
C HIS A 295 -12.09 22.67 0.44
N THR A 296 -13.23 23.35 0.63
CA THR A 296 -14.40 23.17 -0.22
C THR A 296 -14.12 23.64 -1.64
N ALA A 297 -14.88 23.11 -2.61
CA ALA A 297 -14.75 23.54 -4.00
C ALA A 297 -15.12 25.03 -4.21
N GLU A 298 -15.93 25.58 -3.30
CA GLU A 298 -16.35 26.99 -3.25
C GLU A 298 -15.21 27.91 -2.76
N GLU A 299 -14.42 27.46 -1.78
CA GLU A 299 -13.25 28.19 -1.26
C GLU A 299 -12.02 28.02 -2.17
N ARG A 300 -11.80 26.80 -2.67
CA ARG A 300 -10.70 26.44 -3.57
C ARG A 300 -11.14 25.32 -4.51
N SER A 301 -11.60 25.69 -5.69
CA SER A 301 -11.87 24.73 -6.77
C SER A 301 -10.67 23.76 -6.93
N MET A 302 -10.95 22.45 -6.81
CA MET A 302 -9.94 21.39 -6.74
C MET A 302 -8.81 21.58 -7.77
N PHE A 303 -7.56 21.73 -7.29
CA PHE A 303 -6.39 21.96 -8.15
C PHE A 303 -5.79 20.67 -8.68
N PHE A 304 -5.68 19.67 -7.81
CA PHE A 304 -5.02 18.41 -8.14
C PHE A 304 -6.04 17.32 -8.55
N SER A 305 -7.30 17.65 -8.85
CA SER A 305 -8.34 16.66 -9.19
C SER A 305 -8.35 16.39 -10.70
N SER A 306 -7.56 15.41 -11.09
CA SER A 306 -7.58 14.80 -12.42
C SER A 306 -7.69 13.31 -12.26
#